data_AF-A0A940L4G7-F1
#
_entry.id   AF-A0A940L4G7-F1
#
_cell.length_a   1.000
_cell.length_b   1.000
_cell.length_c   1.000
_cell.angle_alpha   90.00
_cell.angle_beta   90.00
_cell.angle_gamma   90.00
#
_symmetry.space_group_name_H-M   'P 1'
#
loop_
_entity.id
_entity.type
_entity.pdbx_description
1 polymer ?
#
loop_
_entity_poly.entity_id
_entity_poly.type
_entity_poly.pdbx_seq_one_letter_code
_entity_poly.pdbx_strand_id
1 'polypeptide(L)'
;MSDYRDVTPNQSPESLQTVKEVIRYIVDYLRHPIQKIKVLPDWNWSTLVITLIAVSMVSGVISGLIPPNIYRIAGGLIVAPMVGTVTSFVGALFIYYYFQVFEKRTCSFRKIFTLILFANIPFFIFQTGSELIPPITLVGFAFTALLMAVGLTENFQMDKRRSLRLVTILFAIVFILWLYNRIEVARM
;
A
#
# COMPACT_ATOMS: atom_id res chain seq x y z
N MET A 1 48.30 -7.46 -0.92
CA MET A 1 46.98 -7.95 -0.47
C MET A 1 46.57 -7.12 0.73
N SER A 2 45.44 -6.41 0.65
CA SER A 2 44.91 -5.63 1.78
C SER A 2 43.76 -6.40 2.39
N ASP A 3 43.86 -6.75 3.67
CA ASP A 3 42.79 -7.38 4.45
C ASP A 3 41.71 -6.34 4.75
N TYR A 4 40.67 -6.26 3.91
CA TYR A 4 39.55 -5.34 4.12
C TYR A 4 38.61 -5.91 5.19
N ARG A 5 39.04 -5.79 6.45
CA ARG A 5 38.18 -6.05 7.61
C ARG A 5 37.14 -4.94 7.70
N ASP A 6 35.91 -5.29 7.31
CA ASP A 6 34.76 -4.41 7.38
C ASP A 6 34.37 -4.19 8.85
N VAL A 7 34.98 -3.16 9.46
CA VAL A 7 34.77 -2.77 10.86
C VAL A 7 33.68 -1.72 10.98
N THR A 8 32.45 -2.08 10.60
CA THR A 8 31.26 -1.32 10.98
C THR A 8 30.82 -1.72 12.40
N PRO A 9 31.00 -0.86 13.41
CA PRO A 9 30.66 -1.22 14.78
C PRO A 9 29.14 -1.24 14.97
N ASN A 10 28.64 -2.40 15.42
CA ASN A 10 27.39 -2.51 16.17
C ASN A 10 26.10 -2.08 15.44
N GLN A 11 25.82 -2.67 14.27
CA GLN A 11 24.41 -2.85 13.86
C GLN A 11 23.79 -3.95 14.72
N SER A 12 23.08 -3.54 15.78
CA SER A 12 22.30 -4.43 16.65
C SER A 12 21.41 -5.36 15.82
N PRO A 13 21.31 -6.65 16.18
CA PRO A 13 20.61 -7.65 15.36
C PRO A 13 19.13 -7.29 15.24
N GLU A 14 18.66 -7.12 14.00
CA GLU A 14 17.26 -7.02 13.56
C GLU A 14 16.30 -6.44 14.61
N SER A 15 16.59 -5.25 15.17
CA SER A 15 15.78 -4.73 16.25
C SER A 15 14.33 -4.56 15.80
N LEU A 16 13.44 -5.37 16.41
CA LEU A 16 12.00 -5.28 16.20
C LEU A 16 11.59 -3.85 16.53
N GLN A 17 11.25 -3.09 15.49
CA GLN A 17 10.83 -1.70 15.61
C GLN A 17 9.71 -1.62 16.62
N THR A 18 9.87 -0.76 17.63
CA THR A 18 8.93 -0.70 18.74
C THR A 18 7.53 -0.44 18.18
N VAL A 19 6.51 -1.20 18.61
CA VAL A 19 5.12 -1.01 18.16
C VAL A 19 4.66 0.46 18.27
N LYS A 20 5.17 1.17 19.29
CA LYS A 20 4.98 2.61 19.50
C LYS A 20 5.54 3.51 18.38
N GLU A 21 6.66 3.14 17.76
CA GLU A 21 7.26 3.85 16.61
C GLU A 21 6.43 3.63 15.34
N VAL A 22 6.02 2.37 15.09
CA VAL A 22 5.16 1.98 13.97
C VAL A 22 3.84 2.75 14.03
N ILE A 23 3.15 2.72 15.18
CA ILE A 23 1.90 3.46 15.39
C ILE A 23 2.11 4.97 15.23
N ARG A 24 3.18 5.54 15.79
CA ARG A 24 3.49 6.97 15.62
C ARG A 24 3.69 7.34 14.15
N TYR A 25 4.44 6.54 13.40
CA TYR A 25 4.65 6.79 11.97
C TYR A 25 3.33 6.72 11.19
N ILE A 26 2.45 5.74 11.49
CA ILE A 26 1.13 5.63 10.87
C ILE A 26 0.26 6.86 11.19
N VAL A 27 0.22 7.31 12.45
CA VAL A 27 -0.56 8.51 12.84
C VAL A 27 -0.01 9.78 12.17
N ASP A 28 1.31 9.95 12.12
CA ASP A 28 1.92 11.08 11.42
C ASP A 28 1.68 11.01 9.90
N TYR A 29 1.68 9.80 9.32
CA TYR A 29 1.35 9.56 7.92
C TYR A 29 -0.10 9.94 7.61
N LEU A 30 -1.05 9.58 8.46
CA LEU A 30 -2.46 9.96 8.30
C LEU A 30 -2.67 11.48 8.35
N ARG A 31 -1.84 12.21 9.13
CA ARG A 31 -1.87 13.68 9.17
C ARG A 31 -1.24 14.33 7.94
N HIS A 32 -0.15 13.77 7.42
CA HIS A 32 0.64 14.36 6.33
C HIS A 32 1.07 13.33 5.26
N PRO A 33 0.13 12.67 4.55
CA PRO A 33 0.41 11.50 3.72
C PRO A 33 1.33 11.83 2.54
N ILE A 34 1.10 12.97 1.88
CA ILE A 34 1.90 13.46 0.74
C ILE A 34 3.34 13.77 1.16
N GLN A 35 3.58 14.18 2.40
CA GLN A 35 4.93 14.51 2.90
C GLN A 35 5.66 13.25 3.33
N LYS A 36 5.00 12.38 4.11
CA LYS A 36 5.61 11.14 4.63
C LYS A 36 5.89 10.12 3.54
N ILE A 37 5.06 10.00 2.50
CA ILE A 37 5.33 9.04 1.41
C ILE A 37 6.59 9.36 0.58
N LYS A 38 7.12 10.60 0.66
CA LYS A 38 8.39 10.96 0.01
C LYS A 38 9.62 10.30 0.65
N VAL A 39 9.50 9.89 1.91
CA VAL A 39 10.57 9.30 2.70
C VAL A 39 10.02 8.04 3.37
N LEU A 40 10.02 6.96 2.60
CA LEU A 40 9.57 5.65 3.07
C LEU A 40 10.52 5.12 4.16
N PRO A 41 9.99 4.50 5.23
CA PRO A 41 10.82 4.01 6.31
C PRO A 41 11.40 2.64 5.94
N ASP A 42 12.66 2.39 6.30
CA ASP A 42 13.32 1.10 6.11
C ASP A 42 12.89 0.12 7.23
N TRP A 43 11.68 -0.43 7.08
CA TRP A 43 11.09 -1.42 7.98
C TRP A 43 11.48 -2.85 7.61
N ASN A 44 11.56 -3.73 8.61
CA ASN A 44 11.78 -5.15 8.41
C ASN A 44 10.55 -5.83 7.77
N TRP A 45 10.76 -6.94 7.06
CA TRP A 45 9.68 -7.67 6.37
C TRP A 45 8.54 -8.06 7.31
N SER A 46 8.87 -8.57 8.50
CA SER A 46 7.89 -8.90 9.54
C SER A 46 7.04 -7.68 9.92
N THR A 47 7.66 -6.53 10.16
CA THR A 47 6.95 -5.27 10.50
C THR A 47 6.03 -4.82 9.37
N LEU A 48 6.47 -4.93 8.11
CA LEU A 48 5.66 -4.56 6.94
C LEU A 48 4.44 -5.46 6.79
N VAL A 49 4.63 -6.78 6.86
CA VAL A 49 3.54 -7.76 6.73
C VAL A 49 2.55 -7.66 7.90
N ILE A 50 3.05 -7.56 9.13
CA ILE A 50 2.20 -7.38 10.33
C ILE A 50 1.42 -6.06 10.24
N THR A 51 2.04 -4.96 9.79
CA THR A 51 1.34 -3.68 9.63
C THR A 51 0.27 -3.76 8.54
N LEU A 52 0.56 -4.38 7.40
CA LEU A 52 -0.42 -4.56 6.33
C LEU A 52 -1.62 -5.37 6.82
N ILE A 53 -1.37 -6.51 7.47
CA ILE A 53 -2.41 -7.35 8.07
C ILE A 53 -3.23 -6.54 9.08
N ALA A 54 -2.59 -5.83 10.02
CA ALA A 54 -3.29 -5.03 11.03
C ALA A 54 -4.14 -3.91 10.42
N VAL A 55 -3.63 -3.16 9.44
CA VAL A 55 -4.36 -2.09 8.76
C VAL A 55 -5.55 -2.65 7.96
N SER A 56 -5.36 -3.75 7.22
CA SER A 56 -6.44 -4.40 6.48
C SER A 56 -7.50 -5.03 7.40
N MET A 57 -7.11 -5.61 8.54
CA MET A 57 -8.05 -6.10 9.56
C MET A 57 -8.88 -4.96 10.15
N VAL A 58 -8.25 -3.86 10.55
CA VAL A 58 -8.95 -2.69 11.10
C VAL A 58 -9.93 -2.11 10.07
N SER A 59 -9.51 -1.94 8.82
CA SER A 59 -10.38 -1.49 7.72
C SER A 59 -11.56 -2.44 7.49
N GLY A 60 -11.31 -3.75 7.40
CA GLY A 60 -12.35 -4.76 7.20
C GLY A 60 -13.36 -4.83 8.35
N VAL A 61 -12.89 -4.70 9.59
CA VAL A 61 -13.75 -4.65 10.79
C VAL A 61 -14.62 -3.39 10.79
N ILE A 62 -14.06 -2.20 10.49
CA ILE A 62 -14.87 -0.97 10.47
C ILE A 62 -15.90 -1.02 9.33
N SER A 63 -15.56 -1.56 8.15
CA SER A 63 -16.53 -1.78 7.07
C SER A 63 -17.67 -2.72 7.50
N GLY A 64 -17.36 -3.81 8.22
CA GLY A 64 -18.36 -4.75 8.76
C GLY A 64 -19.33 -4.16 9.80
N LEU A 65 -19.06 -2.96 10.33
CA LEU A 65 -19.98 -2.19 11.20
C LEU A 65 -20.94 -1.29 10.39
N ILE A 66 -20.69 -1.10 9.09
CA ILE A 66 -21.18 -0.09 8.11
C ILE A 66 -22.41 -0.31 7.20
N PRO A 67 -23.27 -1.35 7.33
CA PRO A 67 -24.03 -1.60 8.56
C PRO A 67 -23.62 -2.87 9.33
N PRO A 68 -23.97 -2.95 10.63
CA PRO A 68 -23.39 -3.93 11.54
C PRO A 68 -23.93 -5.34 11.31
N ASN A 69 -23.03 -6.24 10.92
CA ASN A 69 -23.34 -7.66 10.76
C ASN A 69 -22.14 -8.50 11.19
N ILE A 70 -22.32 -9.36 12.20
CA ILE A 70 -21.26 -10.19 12.80
C ILE A 70 -20.54 -11.04 11.75
N TYR A 71 -21.27 -11.60 10.77
CA TYR A 71 -20.65 -12.37 9.68
C TYR A 71 -19.78 -11.51 8.77
N ARG A 72 -20.13 -10.24 8.56
CA ARG A 72 -19.34 -9.29 7.77
C ARG A 72 -18.12 -8.79 8.53
N ILE A 73 -18.22 -8.63 9.85
CA ILE A 73 -17.09 -8.30 10.74
C ILE A 73 -16.09 -9.47 10.77
N ALA A 74 -16.56 -10.70 10.97
CA ALA A 74 -15.72 -11.90 10.95
C ALA A 74 -15.08 -12.15 9.56
N GLY A 75 -15.85 -11.94 8.49
CA GLY A 75 -15.34 -11.95 7.12
C GLY A 75 -14.28 -10.87 6.89
N GLY A 76 -14.51 -9.64 7.34
CA GLY A 76 -13.53 -8.55 7.28
C GLY A 76 -12.24 -8.83 8.04
N LEU A 77 -12.32 -9.53 9.18
CA LEU A 77 -11.16 -9.90 9.99
C LEU A 77 -10.21 -10.89 9.29
N ILE A 78 -10.73 -11.76 8.42
CA ILE A 78 -9.97 -12.85 7.77
C ILE A 78 -9.72 -12.56 6.29
N VAL A 79 -10.77 -12.21 5.54
CA VAL A 79 -10.72 -12.02 4.08
C VAL A 79 -9.97 -10.73 3.71
N ALA A 80 -10.19 -9.63 4.43
CA ALA A 80 -9.54 -8.36 4.11
C ALA A 80 -8.00 -8.41 4.19
N PRO A 81 -7.36 -8.95 5.25
CA PRO A 81 -5.89 -9.07 5.28
C PRO A 81 -5.35 -10.08 4.25
N MET A 82 -6.07 -11.16 3.93
CA MET A 82 -5.66 -12.07 2.85
C MET A 82 -5.67 -11.36 1.49
N VAL A 83 -6.78 -10.72 1.12
CA VAL A 83 -6.91 -9.98 -0.14
C VAL A 83 -5.91 -8.82 -0.18
N GLY A 84 -5.78 -8.04 0.89
CA GLY A 84 -4.84 -6.92 1.00
C GLY A 84 -3.38 -7.35 0.87
N THR A 85 -3.01 -8.51 1.43
CA THR A 85 -1.65 -9.07 1.29
C THR A 85 -1.39 -9.53 -0.14
N VAL A 86 -2.30 -10.30 -0.74
CA VAL A 86 -2.14 -10.80 -2.11
C VAL A 86 -2.10 -9.65 -3.12
N THR A 87 -3.02 -8.68 -3.04
CA THR A 87 -3.04 -7.54 -3.97
C THR A 87 -1.82 -6.63 -3.81
N SER A 88 -1.38 -6.36 -2.57
CA SER A 88 -0.15 -5.58 -2.33
C SER A 88 1.09 -6.30 -2.84
N PHE A 89 1.17 -7.62 -2.70
CA PHE A 89 2.29 -8.42 -3.20
C PHE A 89 2.32 -8.49 -4.74
N VAL A 90 1.17 -8.72 -5.38
CA VAL A 90 1.04 -8.68 -6.85
C VAL A 90 1.38 -7.29 -7.39
N GLY A 91 0.88 -6.22 -6.75
CA GLY A 91 1.25 -4.85 -7.10
C GLY A 91 2.75 -4.59 -6.94
N ALA A 92 3.38 -5.10 -5.87
CA ALA A 92 4.81 -4.92 -5.63
C ALA A 92 5.65 -5.64 -6.68
N LEU A 93 5.25 -6.86 -7.06
CA LEU A 93 5.88 -7.61 -8.14
C LEU A 93 5.72 -6.89 -9.48
N PHE A 94 4.54 -6.37 -9.79
CA PHE A 94 4.30 -5.60 -11.01
C PHE A 94 5.23 -4.38 -11.10
N ILE A 95 5.32 -3.57 -10.04
CA ILE A 95 6.20 -2.39 -10.02
C ILE A 95 7.69 -2.81 -10.06
N TYR A 96 8.07 -3.88 -9.35
CA TYR A 96 9.44 -4.41 -9.37
C TYR A 96 9.87 -4.85 -10.77
N TYR A 97 9.07 -5.66 -11.45
CA TYR A 97 9.33 -6.07 -12.82
C TYR A 97 9.26 -4.90 -13.80
N TYR A 98 8.39 -3.91 -13.58
CA TYR A 98 8.39 -2.69 -14.38
C TYR A 98 9.75 -1.96 -14.30
N PHE A 99 10.32 -1.76 -13.10
CA PHE A 99 11.64 -1.15 -12.94
C PHE A 99 12.75 -1.99 -13.60
N GLN A 100 12.69 -3.32 -13.48
CA GLN A 100 13.67 -4.21 -14.06
C GLN A 100 13.64 -4.22 -15.61
N VAL A 101 12.44 -4.24 -16.21
CA VAL A 101 12.26 -4.35 -17.67
C VAL A 101 12.35 -2.99 -18.38
N PHE A 102 11.63 -1.97 -17.91
CA PHE A 102 11.50 -0.69 -18.60
C PHE A 102 12.53 0.35 -18.18
N GLU A 103 12.81 0.46 -16.88
CA GLU A 103 13.81 1.40 -16.35
C GLU A 103 15.23 0.80 -16.29
N LYS A 104 15.37 -0.52 -16.50
CA LYS A 104 16.63 -1.28 -16.44
C LYS A 104 17.39 -1.06 -15.12
N ARG A 105 16.66 -0.90 -14.02
CA ARG A 105 17.20 -0.65 -12.67
C ARG A 105 16.69 -1.68 -11.68
N THR A 106 17.59 -2.17 -10.84
CA THR A 106 17.25 -3.04 -9.70
C THR A 106 16.93 -2.19 -8.48
N CYS A 107 15.68 -2.17 -8.06
CA CYS A 107 15.23 -1.50 -6.84
C CYS A 107 14.95 -2.53 -5.74
N SER A 108 15.11 -2.15 -4.47
CA SER A 108 14.81 -3.06 -3.35
C SER A 108 13.32 -3.38 -3.31
N PHE A 109 12.96 -4.67 -3.48
CA PHE A 109 11.58 -5.15 -3.40
C PHE A 109 10.91 -4.76 -2.08
N ARG A 110 11.68 -4.74 -0.98
CA ARG A 110 11.22 -4.29 0.35
C ARG A 110 10.73 -2.84 0.29
N LYS A 111 11.48 -1.93 -0.32
CA LYS A 111 11.08 -0.50 -0.46
C LYS A 111 9.85 -0.33 -1.35
N ILE A 112 9.70 -1.14 -2.40
CA ILE A 112 8.51 -1.12 -3.27
C ILE A 112 7.28 -1.63 -2.50
N PHE A 113 7.44 -2.69 -1.71
CA PHE A 113 6.36 -3.19 -0.84
C PHE A 113 5.96 -2.16 0.22
N THR A 114 6.93 -1.49 0.86
CA THR A 114 6.68 -0.35 1.77
C THR A 114 5.89 0.76 1.07
N LEU A 115 6.28 1.13 -0.16
CA LEU A 115 5.54 2.14 -0.94
C LEU A 115 4.07 1.76 -1.11
N ILE A 116 3.80 0.53 -1.52
CA ILE A 116 2.43 0.06 -1.79
C ILE A 116 1.61 -0.04 -0.51
N LEU A 117 2.19 -0.54 0.58
CA LEU A 117 1.54 -0.57 1.90
C LEU A 117 1.02 0.82 2.27
N PHE A 118 1.87 1.85 2.23
CA PHE A 118 1.47 3.21 2.57
C PHE A 118 0.51 3.80 1.53
N ALA A 119 0.77 3.62 0.23
CA ALA A 119 -0.12 4.09 -0.83
C ALA A 119 -1.54 3.51 -0.73
N ASN A 120 -1.71 2.29 -0.22
CA ASN A 120 -3.02 1.65 -0.06
C ASN A 120 -3.82 2.14 1.18
N ILE A 121 -3.22 2.88 2.11
CA ILE A 121 -3.91 3.36 3.33
C ILE A 121 -5.15 4.21 3.03
N PRO A 122 -5.13 5.20 2.11
CA PRO A 122 -6.35 5.92 1.72
C PRO A 122 -7.43 4.99 1.16
N PHE A 123 -7.08 4.01 0.33
CA PHE A 123 -8.06 3.06 -0.19
C PHE A 123 -8.75 2.30 0.95
N PHE A 124 -8.00 1.78 1.93
CA PHE A 124 -8.58 1.10 3.10
C PHE A 124 -9.50 2.02 3.95
N ILE A 125 -9.18 3.32 4.05
CA ILE A 125 -10.03 4.29 4.74
C ILE A 125 -11.34 4.53 3.96
N PHE A 126 -11.23 4.86 2.67
CA PHE A 126 -12.41 5.17 1.84
C PHE A 126 -13.27 3.93 1.53
N GLN A 127 -12.69 2.73 1.46
CA GLN A 127 -13.43 1.47 1.30
C GLN A 127 -14.48 1.29 2.41
N THR A 128 -14.15 1.69 3.64
CA THR A 128 -15.07 1.68 4.79
C THR A 128 -16.36 2.47 4.52
N GLY A 129 -16.28 3.61 3.82
CA GLY A 129 -17.43 4.44 3.48
C GLY A 129 -18.20 4.00 2.23
N SER A 130 -17.70 3.01 1.50
CA SER A 130 -18.27 2.56 0.22
C SER A 130 -19.67 1.97 0.33
N GLU A 131 -20.02 1.49 1.52
CA GLU A 131 -21.32 0.92 1.83
C GLU A 131 -22.43 1.99 1.84
N LEU A 132 -22.09 3.24 2.18
CA LEU A 132 -23.00 4.38 2.10
C LEU A 132 -23.02 5.01 0.71
N ILE A 133 -21.84 5.25 0.13
CA ILE A 133 -21.69 5.97 -1.14
C ILE A 133 -20.71 5.19 -2.04
N PRO A 134 -21.19 4.29 -2.91
CA PRO A 134 -20.30 3.40 -3.70
C PRO A 134 -19.20 4.10 -4.52
N PRO A 135 -19.42 5.29 -5.13
CA PRO A 135 -18.37 6.05 -5.81
C PRO A 135 -17.18 6.47 -4.93
N ILE A 136 -17.29 6.46 -3.60
CA ILE A 136 -16.20 6.88 -2.70
C ILE A 136 -14.97 5.95 -2.80
N THR A 137 -15.15 4.70 -3.25
CA THR A 137 -14.04 3.78 -3.59
C THR A 137 -13.12 4.36 -4.67
N LEU A 138 -13.68 5.05 -5.66
CA LEU A 138 -12.92 5.70 -6.73
C LEU A 138 -12.06 6.85 -6.19
N VAL A 139 -12.56 7.58 -5.18
CA VAL A 139 -11.80 8.60 -4.46
C VAL A 139 -10.62 7.95 -3.74
N GLY A 140 -10.84 6.82 -3.05
CA GLY A 140 -9.77 6.03 -2.43
C GLY A 140 -8.71 5.53 -3.42
N PHE A 141 -9.13 5.02 -4.57
CA PHE A 141 -8.21 4.63 -5.65
C PHE A 141 -7.45 5.83 -6.22
N ALA A 142 -8.08 6.99 -6.37
CA ALA A 142 -7.44 8.21 -6.88
C ALA A 142 -6.37 8.75 -5.91
N PHE A 143 -6.63 8.74 -4.60
CA PHE A 143 -5.63 9.08 -3.58
C PHE A 143 -4.48 8.07 -3.55
N THR A 144 -4.78 6.77 -3.62
CA THR A 144 -3.78 5.69 -3.69
C THR A 144 -2.88 5.84 -4.91
N ALA A 145 -3.48 6.12 -6.08
CA ALA A 145 -2.77 6.42 -7.32
C ALA A 145 -1.87 7.65 -7.16
N LEU A 146 -2.39 8.79 -6.71
CA LEU A 146 -1.63 10.02 -6.52
C LEU A 146 -0.43 9.82 -5.58
N LEU A 147 -0.64 9.15 -4.45
CA LEU A 147 0.41 8.87 -3.48
C LEU A 147 1.45 7.89 -4.04
N MET A 148 1.03 6.85 -4.75
CA MET A 148 1.93 5.95 -5.47
C MET A 148 2.79 6.72 -6.48
N ALA A 149 2.21 7.63 -7.25
CA ALA A 149 2.94 8.45 -8.23
C ALA A 149 4.03 9.32 -7.56
N VAL A 150 3.68 10.00 -6.46
CA VAL A 150 4.62 10.80 -5.66
C VAL A 150 5.72 9.92 -5.05
N GLY A 151 5.36 8.78 -4.48
CA GLY A 151 6.32 7.87 -3.86
C GLY A 151 7.30 7.25 -4.88
N LEU A 152 6.82 6.91 -6.08
CA LEU A 152 7.65 6.47 -7.21
C LEU A 152 8.63 7.56 -7.66
N THR A 153 8.19 8.82 -7.77
CA THR A 153 9.07 9.91 -8.22
C THR A 153 10.12 10.27 -7.18
N GLU A 154 9.75 10.35 -5.90
CA GLU A 154 10.63 10.90 -4.86
C GLU A 154 11.58 9.81 -4.28
N ASN A 155 11.10 8.58 -4.03
CA ASN A 155 11.95 7.52 -3.45
C ASN A 155 12.77 6.74 -4.50
N PHE A 156 12.24 6.58 -5.71
CA PHE A 156 12.89 5.79 -6.77
C PHE A 156 13.46 6.65 -7.92
N GLN A 157 13.37 7.98 -7.80
CA GLN A 157 13.89 8.95 -8.76
C GLN A 157 13.41 8.68 -10.20
N MET A 158 12.14 8.24 -10.31
CA MET A 158 11.47 7.97 -11.58
C MET A 158 10.96 9.26 -12.22
N ASP A 159 11.09 9.39 -13.54
CA ASP A 159 10.55 10.51 -14.31
C ASP A 159 9.07 10.75 -13.98
N LYS A 160 8.71 11.98 -13.57
CA LYS A 160 7.32 12.37 -13.22
C LYS A 160 6.30 11.98 -14.29
N ARG A 161 6.65 12.17 -15.58
CA ARG A 161 5.80 11.82 -16.73
C ARG A 161 5.61 10.31 -16.89
N ARG A 162 6.60 9.48 -16.54
CA ARG A 162 6.52 8.01 -16.60
C ARG A 162 5.75 7.47 -15.40
N SER A 163 6.05 7.96 -14.19
CA SER A 163 5.35 7.59 -12.95
C SER A 163 3.85 7.86 -13.07
N LEU A 164 3.47 9.08 -13.48
CA LEU A 164 2.06 9.42 -13.74
C LEU A 164 1.43 8.54 -14.82
N ARG A 165 2.15 8.22 -15.91
CA ARG A 165 1.62 7.34 -16.96
C ARG A 165 1.35 5.92 -16.44
N LEU A 166 2.30 5.32 -15.73
CA LEU A 166 2.16 3.99 -15.13
C LEU A 166 0.95 3.95 -14.20
N VAL A 167 0.89 4.91 -13.28
CA VAL A 167 -0.17 5.01 -12.28
C VAL A 167 -1.54 5.26 -12.91
N THR A 168 -1.64 6.13 -13.92
CA THR A 168 -2.90 6.37 -14.65
C THR A 168 -3.36 5.13 -15.41
N ILE A 169 -2.45 4.32 -15.97
CA ILE A 169 -2.81 3.04 -16.61
C ILE A 169 -3.36 2.05 -15.57
N LEU A 170 -2.69 1.90 -14.43
CA LEU A 170 -3.18 1.05 -13.33
C LEU A 170 -4.55 1.51 -12.83
N PHE A 171 -4.73 2.82 -12.60
CA PHE A 171 -6.01 3.40 -12.20
C PHE A 171 -7.10 3.16 -13.25
N ALA A 172 -6.80 3.32 -14.54
CA ALA A 172 -7.75 3.08 -15.62
C ALA A 172 -8.22 1.61 -15.67
N ILE A 173 -7.31 0.65 -15.48
CA ILE A 173 -7.67 -0.79 -15.41
C ILE A 173 -8.62 -1.04 -14.23
N VAL A 174 -8.29 -0.54 -13.04
CA VAL A 174 -9.13 -0.69 -11.83
C VAL A 174 -10.48 0.00 -12.00
N PHE A 175 -10.51 1.19 -12.61
CA PHE A 175 -11.73 1.96 -12.89
C PHE A 175 -12.66 1.23 -13.87
N ILE A 176 -12.11 0.63 -14.93
CA ILE A 176 -12.90 -0.16 -15.90
C ILE A 176 -13.47 -1.42 -15.23
N LEU A 177 -12.66 -2.14 -14.43
CA LEU A 177 -13.12 -3.32 -13.68
C LEU A 177 -14.21 -2.95 -12.66
N TRP A 178 -14.08 -1.81 -11.98
CA TRP A 178 -15.08 -1.28 -11.07
C TRP A 178 -16.39 -0.94 -11.80
N LEU A 179 -16.32 -0.23 -12.93
CA LEU A 179 -17.49 0.09 -13.75
C LEU A 179 -18.20 -1.19 -14.24
N TYR A 180 -17.44 -2.17 -14.72
CA TYR A 180 -17.99 -3.46 -15.17
C TYR A 180 -18.77 -4.15 -14.05
N ASN A 181 -18.15 -4.31 -12.87
CA ASN A 181 -18.78 -4.90 -11.68
C ASN A 181 -20.06 -4.14 -11.28
N ARG A 182 -20.03 -2.80 -11.27
CA ARG A 182 -21.22 -1.99 -10.96
C ARG A 182 -22.34 -2.11 -12.00
N ILE A 183 -22.02 -2.30 -13.29
CA ILE A 183 -23.01 -2.55 -14.35
C ILE A 183 -23.58 -3.97 -14.23
N GLU A 184 -22.75 -4.95 -13.90
CA GLU A 184 -23.16 -6.35 -13.71
C GLU A 184 -24.12 -6.49 -12.52
N VAL A 185 -23.76 -5.92 -11.36
CA VAL A 185 -24.61 -5.89 -10.15
C VAL A 185 -25.90 -5.11 -10.37
N ALA A 186 -25.93 -4.13 -11.29
CA ALA A 186 -27.15 -3.39 -11.64
C ALA A 186 -28.04 -4.12 -12.67
N ARG A 187 -27.63 -5.28 -13.18
CA ARG A 187 -28.40 -6.14 -14.11
C ARG A 187 -28.96 -7.40 -13.44
N MET A 188 -28.54 -7.71 -12.21
CA MET A 188 -29.07 -8.80 -11.38
C MET A 188 -30.22 -8.30 -10.49
#